data_AF-A0AAU9RRJ6-F1
#
_entry.id   AF-A0AAU9RRJ6-F1
#
_cell.length_a   1.000
_cell.length_b   1.000
_cell.length_c   1.000
_cell.angle_alpha   90.00
_cell.angle_beta   90.00
_cell.angle_gamma   90.00
#
_symmetry.space_group_name_H-M   'P 1'
#
loop_
_entity.id
_entity.type
_entity.pdbx_description
1 polymer ?
#
loop_
_entity_poly.entity_id
_entity_poly.type
_entity_poly.pdbx_seq_one_letter_code
_entity_poly.pdbx_strand_id
1 'polypeptide(L)'
;MQILFSKLLWDDEKICASEENVEVVCIFLKTIGKELDESSMISKQSNDLHFRRLKNLSNHPQMRVRCMIQNIIDLRSNRWVSAPEVVLVYDLSKKN
;
A
#
# COMPACT_ATOMS: atom_id res chain seq x y z
N MET A 1 16.15 8.79 -4.25
CA MET A 1 15.13 7.72 -4.25
C MET A 1 13.76 8.13 -4.81
N GLN A 2 13.55 9.35 -5.33
CA GLN A 2 12.24 9.75 -5.92
C GLN A 2 12.02 9.29 -7.37
N ILE A 3 13.07 8.85 -8.08
CA ILE A 3 13.02 8.54 -9.53
C ILE A 3 12.37 7.17 -9.81
N LEU A 4 12.58 6.19 -8.92
CA LEU A 4 12.02 4.85 -9.08
C LEU A 4 10.49 4.86 -8.95
N PHE A 5 9.96 5.71 -8.08
CA PHE A 5 8.53 5.81 -7.79
C PHE A 5 7.72 6.42 -8.93
N SER A 6 8.27 7.44 -9.60
CA SER A 6 7.68 7.99 -10.81
C SER A 6 7.73 6.98 -11.95
N LYS A 7 8.84 6.24 -12.12
CA LYS A 7 8.98 5.25 -13.21
C LYS A 7 8.00 4.08 -13.07
N LEU A 8 7.76 3.58 -11.86
CA LEU A 8 6.85 2.44 -11.61
C LEU A 8 5.36 2.78 -11.80
N LEU A 9 4.98 4.05 -11.65
CA LEU A 9 3.57 4.45 -11.63
C LEU A 9 3.17 5.44 -12.74
N TRP A 10 4.10 5.96 -13.54
CA TRP A 10 3.83 6.97 -14.58
C TRP A 10 3.79 6.40 -16.00
N ASP A 11 4.26 5.18 -16.25
CA ASP A 11 4.39 4.64 -17.61
C ASP A 11 3.14 3.93 -18.15
N ASP A 12 2.02 3.93 -17.43
CA ASP A 12 0.84 3.19 -17.89
C ASP A 12 -0.48 3.94 -17.63
N GLU A 13 -0.81 4.81 -18.57
CA GLU A 13 -2.22 5.01 -18.99
C GLU A 13 -2.84 3.72 -19.53
N LYS A 14 -2.03 2.67 -19.75
CA LYS A 14 -2.53 1.32 -20.01
C LYS A 14 -2.85 0.67 -18.67
N ILE A 15 -4.13 0.43 -18.50
CA ILE A 15 -4.79 -0.24 -17.39
C ILE A 15 -4.17 -1.65 -17.20
N CYS A 16 -3.02 -1.75 -16.53
CA CYS A 16 -2.51 -2.89 -15.78
C CYS A 16 -1.07 -2.60 -15.32
N ALA A 17 -0.89 -1.74 -14.32
CA ALA A 17 0.31 -1.90 -13.50
C ALA A 17 0.31 -3.37 -13.03
N SER A 18 1.37 -4.13 -13.35
CA SER A 18 1.43 -5.54 -12.99
C SER A 18 1.12 -5.72 -11.50
N GLU A 19 0.45 -6.81 -11.14
CA GLU A 19 0.11 -7.07 -9.73
C GLU A 19 1.36 -6.99 -8.84
N GLU A 20 2.50 -7.46 -9.35
CA GLU A 20 3.83 -7.32 -8.72
C GLU A 20 4.21 -5.86 -8.44
N ASN A 21 4.04 -4.96 -9.40
CA ASN A 21 4.34 -3.54 -9.20
C ASN A 21 3.46 -2.94 -8.10
N VAL A 22 2.17 -3.34 -8.06
CA VAL A 22 1.23 -2.89 -7.03
C VAL A 22 1.62 -3.44 -5.66
N GLU A 23 2.03 -4.71 -5.57
CA GLU A 23 2.52 -5.32 -4.33
C GLU A 23 3.77 -4.62 -3.81
N VAL A 24 4.76 -4.38 -4.68
CA VAL A 24 6.00 -3.68 -4.32
C VAL A 24 5.68 -2.29 -3.77
N VAL A 25 4.76 -1.55 -4.40
CA VAL A 25 4.31 -0.24 -3.90
C VAL A 25 3.62 -0.37 -2.54
N CYS A 26 2.75 -1.36 -2.35
CA CYS A 26 2.07 -1.57 -1.07
C CYS A 26 3.06 -1.93 0.06
N ILE A 27 4.03 -2.82 -0.21
CA ILE A 27 5.09 -3.19 0.73
C ILE A 27 5.93 -1.97 1.09
N PHE A 28 6.31 -1.18 0.09
CA PHE A 28 7.08 0.04 0.33
C PHE A 28 6.33 1.05 1.19
N LEU A 29 5.05 1.31 0.88
CA LEU A 29 4.20 2.22 1.65
C LEU A 29 3.95 1.69 3.07
N LYS A 30 3.91 0.38 3.28
CA LYS A 30 3.83 -0.20 4.64
C LYS A 30 5.07 0.18 5.48
N THR A 31 6.25 0.24 4.85
CA THR A 31 7.51 0.54 5.54
C THR A 31 7.71 2.03 5.77
N ILE A 32 7.56 2.87 4.74
CA ILE A 32 7.91 4.29 4.82
C ILE A 32 6.73 5.25 4.67
N GLY A 33 5.51 4.75 4.47
CA GLY A 33 4.36 5.59 4.16
C GLY A 33 4.02 6.59 5.26
N LYS A 34 4.25 6.22 6.53
CA LYS A 34 4.12 7.13 7.67
C LYS A 34 5.12 8.28 7.60
N GLU A 35 6.39 7.96 7.36
CA GLU A 35 7.45 8.96 7.23
C GLU A 35 7.15 9.93 6.07
N LEU A 36 6.61 9.42 4.96
CA LEU A 36 6.21 10.26 3.84
C LEU A 36 5.09 11.25 4.20
N ASP A 37 4.11 10.82 4.99
CA ASP A 37 3.00 11.66 5.45
C ASP A 37 3.42 12.71 6.47
N GLU A 38 4.41 12.42 7.31
CA GLU A 38 4.89 13.28 8.38
C GLU A 38 6.07 14.18 7.95
N SER A 39 6.77 13.85 6.86
CA SER A 39 8.01 14.53 6.43
C SER A 39 7.81 15.97 5.94
N SER A 40 7.08 16.15 4.83
CA SER A 40 6.90 17.48 4.22
C SER A 40 5.58 17.53 3.43
N MET A 41 5.07 18.74 3.21
CA MET A 41 3.83 18.92 2.43
C MET A 41 3.92 18.30 1.03
N ILE A 42 5.07 18.45 0.36
CA ILE A 42 5.31 17.91 -0.99
C ILE A 42 5.36 16.37 -0.94
N SER A 43 6.04 15.80 0.06
CA SER A 43 6.10 14.35 0.27
C SER A 43 4.71 13.77 0.50
N LYS A 44 3.91 14.41 1.37
CA LYS A 44 2.53 14.01 1.63
C LYS A 44 1.66 14.08 0.37
N GLN A 45 1.79 15.14 -0.43
CA GLN A 45 1.07 15.26 -1.71
C GLN A 45 1.45 14.17 -2.71
N SER A 46 2.73 13.78 -2.76
CA SER A 46 3.15 12.63 -3.55
C SER A 46 2.50 11.34 -3.04
N ASN A 47 2.49 11.15 -1.73
CA ASN A 47 1.83 10.00 -1.11
C ASN A 47 0.33 9.96 -1.44
N ASP A 48 -0.35 11.11 -1.40
CA ASP A 48 -1.75 11.24 -1.80
C ASP A 48 -2.02 10.81 -3.25
N LEU A 49 -1.08 11.08 -4.17
CA LEU A 49 -1.18 10.59 -5.55
C LEU A 49 -1.12 9.05 -5.60
N HIS A 50 -0.24 8.43 -4.83
CA HIS A 50 -0.13 6.96 -4.77
C HIS A 50 -1.41 6.32 -4.24
N PHE A 51 -1.96 6.85 -3.15
CA PHE A 51 -3.20 6.34 -2.58
C PHE A 51 -4.42 6.55 -3.48
N ARG A 52 -4.48 7.65 -4.26
CA ARG A 52 -5.52 7.82 -5.29
C ARG A 52 -5.42 6.77 -6.39
N ARG A 53 -4.21 6.48 -6.88
CA ARG A 53 -3.98 5.44 -7.89
C ARG A 53 -4.35 4.05 -7.37
N LEU A 54 -3.93 3.72 -6.15
CA LEU A 54 -4.29 2.48 -5.48
C LEU A 54 -5.81 2.29 -5.34
N LYS A 55 -6.55 3.34 -4.95
CA LYS A 55 -8.03 3.31 -4.89
C LYS A 55 -8.68 3.03 -6.25
N ASN A 56 -8.11 3.55 -7.33
CA ASN A 56 -8.63 3.27 -8.67
C ASN A 56 -8.36 1.80 -9.06
N LEU A 57 -7.16 1.29 -8.77
CA LEU A 57 -6.78 -0.10 -9.03
C LEU A 57 -7.59 -1.10 -8.21
N SER A 58 -7.95 -0.77 -6.97
CA SER A 58 -8.77 -1.65 -6.12
C SER A 58 -10.18 -1.88 -6.66
N ASN A 59 -10.70 -0.96 -7.49
CA ASN A 59 -12.01 -1.10 -8.11
C ASN A 59 -11.98 -1.94 -9.40
N HIS A 60 -10.80 -2.36 -9.87
CA HIS A 60 -10.68 -3.13 -11.11
C HIS A 60 -11.08 -4.60 -10.88
N PRO A 61 -12.03 -5.18 -11.67
CA PRO A 61 -12.58 -6.52 -11.43
C PRO A 61 -11.53 -7.65 -11.45
N GLN A 62 -10.48 -7.50 -12.25
CA GLN A 62 -9.45 -8.52 -12.44
C GLN A 62 -8.26 -8.43 -11.47
N MET A 63 -8.25 -7.43 -10.57
CA MET A 63 -7.15 -7.21 -9.64
C MET A 63 -7.19 -8.25 -8.50
N ARG A 64 -6.19 -9.14 -8.40
CA ARG A 64 -6.13 -10.17 -7.34
C ARG A 64 -5.58 -9.64 -6.02
N VAL A 65 -4.80 -8.55 -6.07
CA VAL A 65 -4.14 -7.95 -4.89
C VAL A 65 -5.00 -6.88 -4.17
N ARG A 66 -6.32 -6.83 -4.44
CA ARG A 66 -7.25 -5.85 -3.82
C ARG A 66 -7.19 -5.83 -2.30
N CYS A 67 -7.06 -7.00 -1.66
CA CYS A 67 -6.96 -7.06 -0.20
C CYS A 67 -5.70 -6.37 0.32
N MET A 68 -4.56 -6.51 -0.37
CA MET A 68 -3.33 -5.80 0.00
C MET A 68 -3.49 -4.29 -0.17
N ILE A 69 -4.12 -3.86 -1.28
CA ILE A 69 -4.43 -2.45 -1.51
C ILE A 69 -5.36 -1.89 -0.42
N GLN A 70 -6.41 -2.63 -0.05
CA GLN A 70 -7.35 -2.21 0.98
C GLN A 70 -6.65 -2.12 2.34
N ASN A 71 -5.82 -3.09 2.70
CA ASN A 71 -5.06 -3.08 3.95
C ASN A 71 -4.18 -1.84 4.09
N ILE A 72 -3.48 -1.42 3.02
CA ILE A 72 -2.63 -0.23 3.09
C ILE A 72 -3.47 1.06 3.15
N ILE A 73 -4.61 1.12 2.45
CA ILE A 73 -5.58 2.23 2.55
C ILE A 73 -6.13 2.37 3.96
N ASP A 74 -6.49 1.26 4.58
CA ASP A 74 -7.04 1.23 5.95
C ASP A 74 -5.96 1.60 6.96
N LEU A 75 -4.72 1.09 6.79
CA LEU A 75 -3.58 1.46 7.63
C LEU A 75 -3.35 2.97 7.63
N ARG A 76 -3.37 3.61 6.45
CA ARG A 76 -3.22 5.06 6.34
C ARG A 76 -4.41 5.81 6.95
N SER A 77 -5.63 5.34 6.71
CA SER A 77 -6.85 5.92 7.30
C SER A 77 -6.82 5.86 8.83
N ASN A 78 -6.21 4.82 9.39
CA ASN A 78 -5.96 4.66 10.82
C ASN A 78 -4.67 5.34 11.30
N ARG A 79 -4.21 6.39 10.61
CA ARG A 79 -3.02 7.18 10.96
C ARG A 79 -1.75 6.34 11.14
N TRP A 80 -1.58 5.33 10.28
CA TRP A 80 -0.43 4.42 10.30
C TRP A 80 -0.31 3.59 11.58
N VAL A 81 -1.39 3.47 12.34
CA VAL A 81 -1.48 2.54 13.46
C VAL A 81 -1.96 1.21 12.88
N SER A 82 -1.11 0.19 12.90
CA SER A 82 -1.53 -1.17 12.57
C SER A 82 -2.63 -1.58 13.54
N ALA A 83 -3.73 -2.14 13.05
CA ALA A 83 -4.61 -2.93 13.91
C ALA A 83 -3.73 -3.92 14.68
N PRO A 84 -3.93 -4.12 16.00
CA PRO A 84 -3.20 -5.15 16.72
C PRO A 84 -3.35 -6.41 15.89
N GLU A 85 -2.21 -6.90 15.40
CA GLU A 85 -2.17 -8.07 14.55
C GLU A 85 -2.97 -9.10 15.32
N VAL A 86 -4.14 -9.49 14.81
CA VAL A 86 -4.65 -10.81 15.15
C VAL A 86 -3.64 -11.71 14.45
N VAL A 87 -2.46 -11.84 15.07
CA VAL A 87 -1.67 -13.03 15.02
C VAL A 87 -2.75 -14.06 15.24
N LEU A 88 -3.10 -14.77 14.18
CA LEU A 88 -3.82 -16.00 14.34
C LEU A 88 -2.84 -16.81 15.18
N VAL A 89 -2.97 -16.67 16.50
CA VAL A 89 -2.44 -17.56 17.51
C VAL A 89 -3.24 -18.82 17.25
N TYR A 90 -2.93 -19.48 16.13
CA TYR A 90 -3.23 -20.87 15.90
C TYR A 90 -2.46 -21.57 17.00
N ASP A 91 -3.09 -21.67 18.17
CA ASP A 91 -3.03 -22.85 19.02
C ASP A 91 -1.63 -23.48 19.27
N LEU A 92 -0.56 -22.69 19.38
CA LEU A 92 0.70 -23.21 19.92
C LEU A 92 0.68 -23.33 21.46
N SER A 93 -0.44 -22.97 22.10
CA SER A 93 -0.75 -23.39 23.48
C SER A 93 -1.27 -24.84 23.56
N LYS A 94 -1.45 -25.55 22.43
CA LYS A 94 -1.78 -26.99 22.43
C LYS A 94 -0.69 -27.84 21.79
N LYS A 95 0.53 -27.77 22.32
CA LYS A 95 1.49 -28.91 22.40
C LYS A 95 2.80 -28.48 23.06
N ASN A 96 2.87 -28.59 24.39
CA ASN A 96 3.68 -29.58 25.11
C ASN A 96 3.53 -29.37 26.61
#